data_AF-A0A7R9XDI9-F1
#
_entry.id   AF-A0A7R9XDI9-F1
#
_cell.length_a   1.000
_cell.length_b   1.000
_cell.length_c   1.000
_cell.angle_alpha   90.00
_cell.angle_beta   90.00
_cell.angle_gamma   90.00
#
_symmetry.space_group_name_H-M   'P 1'
#
loop_
_entity.id
_entity.type
_entity.pdbx_description
1 polymer ?
#
loop_
_entity_poly.entity_id
_entity_poly.type
_entity_poly.pdbx_seq_one_letter_code
_entity_poly.pdbx_strand_id
1 'polypeptide(L)'
;CGVDPISDPQFELFRMGIPKFYFRNCERYPCLSEDVSSKEINEYDNLYLDMNSLIHDCSQPDRTTLKLPERVIFEKIFKHIEKLFQIVRPQKVLYLVVDGVAPRSK
;
A
#
# COMPACT_ATOMS: atom_id res chain seq x y z
N CYS A 1 9.18 -14.06 7.32
CA CYS A 1 9.98 -14.65 6.23
C CYS A 1 11.24 -13.83 6.06
N GLY A 2 12.41 -14.47 6.21
CA GLY A 2 13.71 -13.81 6.17
C GLY A 2 14.05 -13.30 4.78
N VAL A 3 14.46 -12.04 4.73
CA VAL A 3 15.08 -11.42 3.56
C VAL A 3 16.43 -10.89 4.06
N ASP A 4 17.52 -11.34 3.43
CA ASP A 4 18.87 -11.01 3.86
C ASP A 4 19.12 -9.47 3.84
N PRO A 5 19.52 -8.86 4.97
CA PRO A 5 19.61 -7.39 5.14
C PRO A 5 20.57 -6.59 4.25
N ILE A 6 21.41 -7.26 3.46
CA ILE A 6 22.68 -6.66 3.01
C ILE A 6 22.67 -6.28 1.52
N SER A 7 21.70 -6.74 0.72
CA SER A 7 21.72 -6.57 -0.75
C SER A 7 20.63 -5.65 -1.32
N ASP A 8 19.68 -5.16 -0.53
CA ASP A 8 18.56 -4.34 -1.03
C ASP A 8 18.73 -2.86 -0.63
N PRO A 9 18.84 -1.92 -1.58
CA PRO A 9 18.80 -0.48 -1.30
C PRO A 9 17.52 -0.02 -0.59
N GLN A 10 16.43 -0.78 -0.66
CA GLN A 10 15.21 -0.54 0.13
C GLN A 10 15.42 -0.83 1.63
N PHE A 11 16.46 -1.56 2.02
CA PHE A 11 16.74 -1.92 3.41
C PHE A 11 17.03 -0.69 4.30
N GLU A 12 17.60 0.38 3.75
CA GLU A 12 17.80 1.65 4.48
C GLU A 12 16.46 2.36 4.78
N LEU A 13 15.42 2.16 3.96
CA LEU A 13 14.07 2.70 4.19
C LEU A 13 13.42 2.10 5.46
N PHE A 14 13.82 0.89 5.85
CA PHE A 14 13.32 0.21 7.04
C PHE A 14 13.94 0.74 8.35
N ARG A 15 14.98 1.59 8.30
CA ARG A 15 15.71 2.04 9.50
C ARG A 15 15.08 3.24 10.21
N MET A 16 14.13 3.95 9.59
CA MET A 16 13.53 5.19 10.13
C MET A 16 12.05 5.39 9.75
N GLY A 17 11.39 6.31 10.45
CA GLY A 17 10.03 6.75 10.14
C GLY A 17 8.92 5.74 10.44
N ILE A 18 7.83 5.84 9.67
CA ILE A 18 6.64 4.99 9.79
C ILE A 18 6.96 3.49 9.57
N PRO A 19 7.81 3.10 8.60
CA PRO A 19 8.20 1.70 8.43
C PRO A 19 8.85 1.12 9.69
N LYS A 20 9.83 1.81 10.29
CA LYS A 20 10.46 1.35 11.54
C LYS A 20 9.45 1.17 12.67
N PHE A 21 8.49 2.09 12.78
CA PHE A 21 7.43 1.99 13.77
C PHE A 21 6.58 0.72 13.56
N TYR A 22 6.18 0.44 12.32
CA TYR A 22 5.45 -0.79 11.98
C TYR A 22 6.24 -2.04 12.38
N PHE A 23 7.49 -2.19 11.94
CA PHE A 23 8.29 -3.40 12.22
C PHE A 23 8.54 -3.59 13.71
N ARG A 24 8.83 -2.52 14.46
CA ARG A 24 9.01 -2.61 15.91
C ARG A 24 7.76 -3.12 16.62
N ASN A 25 6.57 -2.77 16.15
CA ASN A 25 5.32 -3.30 16.69
C ASN A 25 5.14 -4.77 16.33
N CYS A 26 5.42 -5.17 15.09
CA CYS A 26 5.34 -6.57 14.66
C CYS A 26 6.36 -7.48 15.39
N GLU A 27 7.57 -7.00 15.68
CA GLU A 27 8.56 -7.73 16.48
C GLU A 27 8.06 -7.97 17.91
N ARG A 28 7.40 -6.96 18.50
CA ARG A 28 6.88 -7.04 19.86
C ARG A 28 5.61 -7.88 19.96
N TYR A 29 4.76 -7.84 18.94
CA TYR A 29 3.49 -8.55 18.89
C TYR A 29 3.36 -9.27 17.53
N PRO A 30 3.88 -10.50 17.42
CA PRO A 30 3.95 -11.23 16.15
C PRO A 30 2.60 -11.53 15.49
N CYS A 31 1.51 -11.54 16.27
CA CYS A 31 0.15 -11.76 15.77
C CYS A 31 -0.49 -10.52 15.11
N LEU A 32 0.20 -9.37 15.05
CA LEU A 32 -0.31 -8.17 14.38
C LEU A 32 -0.33 -8.28 12.86
N SER A 33 0.55 -9.09 12.27
CA SER A 33 0.73 -9.21 10.83
C SER A 33 0.54 -10.65 10.42
N GLU A 34 -0.46 -10.92 9.59
CA GLU A 34 -0.73 -12.24 9.01
C GLU A 34 -0.67 -12.16 7.48
N ASP A 35 -0.19 -13.23 6.85
CA ASP A 35 -0.18 -13.33 5.39
C ASP A 35 -1.59 -13.61 4.86
N VAL A 36 -2.07 -12.67 4.05
CA VAL A 36 -3.42 -12.67 3.46
C VAL A 36 -3.66 -13.85 2.50
N SER A 37 -2.60 -14.54 2.04
CA SER A 37 -2.69 -15.63 1.06
C SER A 37 -3.03 -17.00 1.64
N SER A 38 -2.83 -17.20 2.95
CA SER A 38 -2.79 -18.54 3.58
C SER A 38 -4.06 -18.90 4.34
N LYS A 39 -4.99 -17.96 4.51
CA LYS A 39 -6.18 -18.10 5.35
C LYS A 39 -7.39 -17.60 4.57
N GLU A 40 -8.56 -18.18 4.85
CA GLU A 40 -9.81 -17.54 4.45
C GLU A 40 -9.85 -16.14 5.07
N ILE A 41 -9.90 -15.12 4.20
CA ILE A 41 -9.98 -13.73 4.61
C ILE A 41 -11.35 -13.56 5.28
N ASN A 42 -11.37 -13.02 6.50
CA ASN A 42 -12.61 -12.73 7.20
C ASN A 42 -13.49 -11.80 6.36
N GLU A 43 -14.80 -11.92 6.51
CA GLU A 43 -15.72 -10.99 5.85
C GLU A 43 -15.56 -9.58 6.44
N TYR A 44 -15.33 -8.60 5.57
CA TYR A 44 -15.24 -7.20 5.94
C TYR A 44 -16.46 -6.43 5.40
N ASP A 45 -17.02 -5.57 6.24
CA ASP A 45 -18.10 -4.69 5.81
C ASP A 45 -17.59 -3.49 5.00
N ASN A 46 -16.47 -2.91 5.43
CA ASN A 46 -16.00 -1.60 4.95
C ASN A 46 -14.52 -1.68 4.57
N LEU A 47 -14.17 -1.16 3.39
CA LEU A 47 -12.81 -1.00 2.92
C LEU A 47 -12.54 0.49 2.66
N TYR A 48 -11.49 1.03 3.29
CA TYR A 48 -11.04 2.42 3.14
C TYR A 48 -9.69 2.43 2.43
N LEU A 49 -9.60 3.15 1.31
CA LEU A 49 -8.37 3.26 0.53
C LEU A 49 -7.89 4.71 0.49
N ASP A 50 -6.63 4.94 0.90
CA ASP A 50 -5.92 6.20 0.65
C ASP A 50 -5.36 6.17 -0.78
N MET A 51 -5.96 6.99 -1.63
CA MET A 51 -5.60 7.09 -3.04
C MET A 51 -4.27 7.79 -3.26
N ASN A 52 -3.79 8.61 -2.32
CA ASN A 52 -2.58 9.39 -2.54
C ASN A 52 -1.35 8.50 -2.63
N SER A 53 -1.22 7.53 -1.71
CA SER A 53 -0.15 6.53 -1.76
C SER A 53 -0.24 5.69 -3.03
N LEU A 54 -1.46 5.28 -3.41
CA LEU A 54 -1.69 4.45 -4.60
C LEU A 54 -1.34 5.19 -5.90
N ILE A 55 -1.75 6.46 -6.03
CA ILE A 55 -1.43 7.31 -7.18
C ILE A 55 0.08 7.55 -7.24
N HIS A 56 0.73 7.82 -6.11
CA HIS A 56 2.18 8.01 -6.05
C HIS A 56 2.92 6.79 -6.62
N ASP A 57 2.57 5.59 -6.16
CA ASP A 57 3.20 4.34 -6.60
C ASP A 57 2.93 4.04 -8.08
N CYS A 58 1.72 4.32 -8.56
CA CYS A 58 1.35 4.08 -9.96
C CYS A 58 1.96 5.10 -10.94
N SER A 59 2.27 6.30 -10.45
CA SER A 59 2.84 7.40 -11.25
C SER A 59 4.36 7.35 -11.32
N GLN A 60 5.01 6.56 -10.46
CA GLN A 60 6.45 6.43 -10.47
C GLN A 60 6.91 5.76 -11.78
N PRO A 61 7.75 6.45 -12.58
CA PRO A 61 8.27 5.86 -13.80
C PRO A 61 9.25 4.72 -13.48
N ASP A 62 9.26 3.71 -14.34
CA ASP A 62 10.35 2.73 -14.32
C ASP A 62 11.67 3.42 -14.66
N ARG A 63 12.80 2.90 -14.18
CA ARG A 63 14.14 3.49 -14.32
C ARG A 63 14.52 3.89 -15.76
N THR A 64 13.82 3.35 -16.75
CA THR A 64 14.07 3.53 -18.19
C THR A 64 13.12 4.52 -18.88
N THR A 65 12.01 4.92 -18.26
CA THR A 65 10.99 5.78 -18.89
C THR A 65 10.93 7.15 -18.22
N LEU A 66 11.04 8.23 -18.98
CA LEU A 66 11.06 9.59 -18.42
C LEU A 66 9.71 10.04 -17.84
N LYS A 67 8.59 9.69 -18.49
CA LYS A 67 7.21 9.97 -18.03
C LYS A 67 6.25 8.92 -18.59
N LEU A 68 5.35 8.42 -17.75
CA LEU A 68 4.26 7.54 -18.18
C LEU A 68 3.09 8.38 -18.73
N PRO A 69 2.41 7.95 -19.81
CA PRO A 69 1.19 8.60 -20.25
C PRO A 69 0.09 8.40 -19.20
N GLU A 70 -0.71 9.44 -18.99
CA GLU A 70 -1.78 9.48 -17.98
C GLU A 70 -2.73 8.29 -18.06
N ARG A 71 -3.08 7.86 -19.29
CA ARG A 71 -3.91 6.67 -19.51
C ARG A 71 -3.34 5.41 -18.85
N VAL A 72 -2.03 5.19 -18.96
CA VAL A 72 -1.37 4.00 -18.38
C VAL A 72 -1.35 4.09 -16.86
N ILE A 73 -1.19 5.30 -16.31
CA ILE A 73 -1.27 5.53 -14.86
C ILE A 73 -2.67 5.17 -14.34
N PHE A 74 -3.73 5.61 -15.02
CA PHE A 74 -5.10 5.23 -14.67
C PHE A 74 -5.34 3.73 -14.77
N GLU A 75 -4.89 3.07 -15.84
CA GLU A 75 -5.00 1.61 -15.98
C GLU A 75 -4.31 0.88 -14.82
N LYS A 76 -3.13 1.35 -14.38
CA LYS A 76 -2.44 0.82 -13.18
C LYS A 76 -3.26 1.03 -11.90
N ILE A 77 -3.83 2.23 -11.71
CA ILE A 77 -4.65 2.57 -10.55
C ILE A 77 -5.87 1.64 -10.47
N PHE A 78 -6.63 1.52 -11.57
CA PHE A 78 -7.83 0.69 -11.62
C PHE A 78 -7.51 -0.78 -11.32
N LYS A 79 -6.44 -1.32 -11.92
CA LYS A 79 -6.00 -2.68 -11.67
C LYS A 79 -5.60 -2.91 -10.20
N HIS A 80 -5.00 -1.92 -9.56
CA HIS A 80 -4.62 -2.01 -8.15
C HIS A 80 -5.85 -2.03 -7.23
N ILE A 81 -6.81 -1.13 -7.46
CA ILE A 81 -8.07 -1.09 -6.71
C ILE A 81 -8.84 -2.40 -6.90
N GLU A 82 -8.96 -2.88 -8.13
CA GLU A 82 -9.66 -4.14 -8.45
C GLU A 82 -9.05 -5.32 -7.69
N LYS A 83 -7.72 -5.42 -7.68
CA LYS A 83 -7.01 -6.45 -6.92
C LYS A 83 -7.34 -6.38 -5.43
N LEU A 84 -7.29 -5.19 -4.82
CA LEU A 84 -7.61 -5.02 -3.40
C LEU A 84 -9.07 -5.36 -3.10
N PHE A 85 -9.99 -4.95 -3.97
CA PHE A 85 -11.42 -5.24 -3.84
C PHE A 85 -11.69 -6.75 -3.91
N GLN A 86 -11.07 -7.46 -4.84
CA GLN A 86 -11.22 -8.92 -4.98
C GLN A 86 -10.64 -9.70 -3.79
N ILE A 87 -9.59 -9.17 -3.15
CA ILE A 87 -8.98 -9.75 -1.95
C ILE A 87 -9.90 -9.54 -0.74
N VAL A 88 -10.28 -8.30 -0.46
CA VAL A 88 -11.00 -7.93 0.78
C VAL A 88 -12.51 -8.23 0.72
N ARG A 89 -13.11 -8.12 -0.47
CA ARG A 89 -14.55 -8.34 -0.73
C ARG A 89 -15.48 -7.60 0.27
N PRO A 90 -15.44 -6.25 0.31
CA PRO A 90 -16.26 -5.49 1.24
C PRO A 90 -17.76 -5.66 0.96
N GLN A 91 -18.56 -5.89 2.00
CA GLN A 91 -20.00 -6.17 1.86
C GLN A 91 -20.89 -4.91 1.78
N LYS A 92 -20.43 -3.80 2.36
CA LYS A 92 -21.25 -2.57 2.52
C LYS A 92 -20.64 -1.37 1.82
N VAL A 93 -19.39 -1.02 2.17
CA VAL A 93 -18.79 0.25 1.74
C VAL A 93 -17.38 0.06 1.20
N LEU A 94 -17.15 0.60 0.00
CA LEU A 94 -15.83 0.93 -0.51
C LEU A 94 -15.67 2.45 -0.47
N TYR A 95 -14.73 2.95 0.33
CA TYR A 95 -14.46 4.38 0.48
C TYR A 95 -13.08 4.72 -0.06
N LEU A 96 -13.03 5.53 -1.12
CA LEU A 96 -11.79 5.98 -1.77
C LEU A 96 -11.51 7.42 -1.37
N VAL A 97 -10.37 7.66 -0.72
CA VAL A 97 -10.01 8.98 -0.18
C VAL A 97 -8.90 9.60 -1.01
N VAL A 98 -9.17 10.75 -1.59
CA VAL A 98 -8.16 11.58 -2.27
C VAL A 98 -7.91 12.81 -1.39
N ASP A 99 -6.64 13.18 -1.20
CA ASP A 99 -6.33 14.38 -0.43
C ASP A 99 -6.79 15.64 -1.17
N GLY A 100 -7.57 16.46 -0.47
CA GLY A 100 -7.83 17.83 -0.88
C GLY A 100 -6.71 18.78 -0.44
N VAL A 101 -6.99 20.07 -0.46
CA VAL A 101 -6.04 21.07 0.02
C VAL A 101 -5.80 20.87 1.52
N ALA A 102 -4.54 20.68 1.89
CA ALA A 102 -4.14 20.49 3.26
C ALA A 102 -4.17 21.81 4.07
N PRO A 103 -4.54 21.78 5.36
CA PRO A 103 -4.37 22.93 6.25
C PRO A 103 -2.88 23.22 6.50
N ARG A 104 -2.57 24.45 6.89
CA ARG A 104 -1.20 25.02 6.91
C ARG A 104 -0.16 24.24 7.76
N SER A 105 -0.60 23.39 8.66
CA SER A 105 0.26 22.62 9.59
C SER A 105 0.43 21.15 9.21
N LYS A 106 -0.07 20.72 8.04
CA LYS A 106 0.14 19.35 7.53
C LYS A 106 1.57 19.17 7.04
#